data_AF-A0A437J3G5-F1
#
_entry.id   AF-A0A437J3G5-F1
#
_cell.length_a   1.000
_cell.length_b   1.000
_cell.length_c   1.000
_cell.angle_alpha   90.00
_cell.angle_beta   90.00
_cell.angle_gamma   90.00
#
_symmetry.space_group_name_H-M   'P 1'
#
loop_
_entity.id
_entity.type
_entity.pdbx_description
1 polymer ?
#
loop_
_entity_poly.entity_id
_entity_poly.type
_entity_poly.pdbx_seq_one_letter_code
_entity_poly.pdbx_strand_id
1 'polypeptide(L)'
;MSNELLVSPKATARLVVTMPPEPSRLADALAADLASDYVALTRTTDAFKHLAGLARERFTIMIPYIDRVGAAWAAELFEVTEASERLLVLRDARQLNTCGVAGKRAEAAATQIIDYGGADTSCETFHAKIVLADGIAAYVGSANLLHRSKSTNLECGMLIEGPAVSAVKVLLDAVITSTRS
;
A
#
# COMPACT_ATOMS: atom_id res chain seq x y z
N MET A 1 -5.16 25.29 -23.23
CA MET A 1 -5.83 24.66 -22.07
C MET A 1 -6.66 23.52 -22.62
N SER A 2 -6.05 22.33 -22.73
CA SER A 2 -6.76 21.12 -23.12
C SER A 2 -7.81 20.81 -22.05
N ASN A 3 -9.02 20.51 -22.48
CA ASN A 3 -10.11 20.07 -21.62
C ASN A 3 -9.76 18.63 -21.15
N GLU A 4 -8.82 18.52 -20.23
CA GLU A 4 -8.39 17.24 -19.68
C GLU A 4 -9.49 16.70 -18.77
N LEU A 5 -9.98 15.52 -19.14
CA LEU A 5 -10.80 14.71 -18.25
C LEU A 5 -10.02 14.49 -16.94
N LEU A 6 -10.44 15.17 -15.87
CA LEU A 6 -9.85 15.08 -14.52
C LEU A 6 -9.82 13.65 -13.98
N VAL A 7 -10.68 12.77 -14.52
CA VAL A 7 -10.81 11.37 -14.13
C VAL A 7 -10.77 10.51 -15.37
N SER A 8 -9.91 9.49 -15.37
CA SER A 8 -9.86 8.51 -16.46
C SER A 8 -11.19 7.74 -16.54
N PRO A 9 -11.95 7.83 -17.65
CA PRO A 9 -13.23 7.14 -17.77
C PRO A 9 -13.08 5.62 -17.94
N LYS A 10 -11.84 5.13 -18.10
CA LYS A 10 -11.52 3.72 -18.36
C LYS A 10 -10.92 2.99 -17.17
N ALA A 11 -10.72 3.67 -16.03
CA ALA A 11 -10.20 3.05 -14.83
C ALA A 11 -11.35 2.52 -13.97
N THR A 12 -11.16 1.34 -13.38
CA THR A 12 -12.07 0.80 -12.37
C THR A 12 -11.50 1.07 -10.99
N ALA A 13 -12.34 1.46 -10.05
CA ALA A 13 -11.92 1.75 -8.68
C ALA A 13 -12.89 1.12 -7.67
N ARG A 14 -12.36 0.57 -6.59
CA ARG A 14 -13.13 0.06 -5.44
C ARG A 14 -12.68 0.75 -4.16
N LEU A 15 -13.63 1.11 -3.31
CA LEU A 15 -13.33 1.60 -1.97
C LEU A 15 -12.73 0.47 -1.12
N VAL A 16 -11.57 0.75 -0.55
CA VAL A 16 -10.85 -0.12 0.37
C VAL A 16 -10.89 0.51 1.75
N VAL A 17 -11.22 -0.29 2.77
CA VAL A 17 -11.29 0.16 4.15
C VAL A 17 -10.72 -0.85 5.14
N THR A 18 -10.04 -0.35 6.17
CA THR A 18 -9.87 -1.07 7.44
C THR A 18 -10.96 -0.57 8.37
N MET A 19 -11.82 -1.45 8.85
CA MET A 19 -12.85 -1.08 9.83
C MET A 19 -12.26 -1.13 11.25
N PRO A 20 -12.62 -0.17 12.14
CA PRO A 20 -12.33 -0.29 13.56
C PRO A 20 -12.97 -1.56 14.16
N PRO A 21 -12.37 -2.16 15.21
CA PRO A 21 -12.89 -3.34 15.87
C PRO A 21 -14.22 -3.03 16.56
N GLU A 22 -15.00 -4.08 16.80
CA GLU A 22 -16.22 -3.95 17.57
C GLU A 22 -15.95 -3.67 19.06
N PRO A 23 -16.79 -2.87 19.73
CA PRO A 23 -17.95 -2.16 19.16
C PRO A 23 -17.54 -0.95 18.30
N SER A 24 -18.22 -0.72 17.17
CA SER A 24 -17.84 0.30 16.19
C SER A 24 -19.03 1.15 15.74
N ARG A 25 -19.07 2.42 16.20
CA ARG A 25 -20.08 3.41 15.79
C ARG A 25 -20.14 3.61 14.28
N LEU A 26 -19.01 3.44 13.59
CA LEU A 26 -18.95 3.51 12.13
C LEU A 26 -19.60 2.29 11.49
N ALA A 27 -19.35 1.10 12.02
CA ALA A 27 -20.00 -0.12 11.53
C ALA A 27 -21.52 -0.03 11.73
N ASP A 28 -21.96 0.47 12.90
CA ASP A 28 -23.39 0.69 13.17
C ASP A 28 -24.01 1.71 12.20
N ALA A 29 -23.32 2.82 11.93
CA ALA A 29 -23.78 3.85 11.00
C ALA A 29 -23.87 3.32 9.55
N LEU A 30 -22.86 2.55 9.12
CA LEU A 30 -22.87 1.91 7.80
C LEU A 30 -24.01 0.88 7.71
N ALA A 31 -24.20 0.03 8.72
CA ALA A 31 -25.27 -0.96 8.74
C ALA A 31 -26.67 -0.33 8.71
N ALA A 32 -26.85 0.84 9.34
CA ALA A 32 -28.11 1.57 9.33
C ALA A 32 -28.46 2.19 7.96
N ASP A 33 -27.44 2.57 7.17
CA ASP A 33 -27.60 3.15 5.83
C ASP A 33 -27.62 2.06 4.73
N LEU A 34 -27.00 0.90 4.99
CA LEU A 34 -26.83 -0.23 4.06
C LEU A 34 -28.02 -1.21 4.01
N ALA A 35 -29.25 -0.72 4.14
CA ALA A 35 -30.48 -1.51 3.94
C ALA A 35 -30.76 -1.91 2.46
N SER A 36 -29.71 -2.10 1.63
CA SER A 36 -29.80 -2.55 0.24
C SER A 36 -28.47 -3.16 -0.26
N ASP A 37 -28.21 -4.41 0.10
CA ASP A 37 -27.51 -5.49 -0.65
C ASP A 37 -26.20 -5.29 -1.48
N TYR A 38 -25.58 -4.11 -1.66
CA TYR A 38 -24.57 -3.97 -2.73
C TYR A 38 -23.26 -3.20 -2.47
N VAL A 39 -22.96 -2.70 -1.27
CA VAL A 39 -21.63 -2.10 -1.02
C VAL A 39 -20.72 -3.09 -0.30
N ALA A 40 -20.20 -4.08 -1.03
CA ALA A 40 -19.12 -4.93 -0.54
C ALA A 40 -17.82 -4.11 -0.43
N LEU A 41 -17.63 -3.48 0.74
CA LEU A 41 -16.41 -2.79 1.12
C LEU A 41 -15.24 -3.76 1.04
N THR A 42 -14.18 -3.37 0.34
CA THR A 42 -12.99 -4.22 0.20
C THR A 42 -12.11 -4.02 1.43
N ARG A 43 -11.73 -5.08 2.13
CA ARG A 43 -10.81 -4.93 3.27
C ARG A 43 -9.41 -4.58 2.78
N THR A 44 -8.69 -3.72 3.50
CA THR A 44 -7.30 -3.36 3.18
C THR A 44 -6.39 -4.58 3.03
N THR A 45 -6.54 -5.57 3.92
CA THR A 45 -5.79 -6.83 3.84
C THR A 45 -6.07 -7.62 2.56
N ASP A 46 -7.31 -7.60 2.08
CA ASP A 46 -7.72 -8.34 0.90
C ASP A 46 -7.27 -7.62 -0.37
N ALA A 47 -7.35 -6.28 -0.39
CA ALA A 47 -6.79 -5.46 -1.47
C ALA A 47 -5.27 -5.67 -1.63
N PHE A 48 -4.51 -5.70 -0.52
CA PHE A 48 -3.06 -5.88 -0.60
C PHE A 48 -2.69 -7.29 -1.07
N LYS A 49 -3.43 -8.32 -0.61
CA LYS A 49 -3.25 -9.70 -1.08
C LYS A 49 -3.60 -9.86 -2.56
N HIS A 50 -4.67 -9.22 -3.02
CA HIS A 50 -5.05 -9.17 -4.43
C HIS A 50 -3.91 -8.59 -5.27
N LEU A 51 -3.35 -7.45 -4.87
CA LEU A 51 -2.21 -6.82 -5.56
C LEU A 51 -0.97 -7.72 -5.58
N ALA A 52 -0.62 -8.35 -4.46
CA ALA A 52 0.49 -9.29 -4.39
C ALA A 52 0.29 -10.49 -5.34
N GLY A 53 -0.94 -11.02 -5.42
CA GLY A 53 -1.31 -12.12 -6.31
C GLY A 53 -1.39 -11.74 -7.79
N LEU A 54 -1.59 -10.45 -8.12
CA LEU A 54 -1.59 -9.95 -9.50
C LEU A 54 -0.19 -9.69 -10.05
N ALA A 55 0.76 -9.25 -9.21
CA ALA A 55 2.08 -8.86 -9.68
C ALA A 55 2.84 -10.04 -10.30
N ARG A 56 3.55 -9.79 -11.41
CA ARG A 56 4.33 -10.79 -12.15
C ARG A 56 5.78 -10.39 -12.39
N GLU A 57 6.04 -9.11 -12.56
CA GLU A 57 7.40 -8.60 -12.79
C GLU A 57 7.92 -7.91 -11.53
N ARG A 58 7.11 -6.99 -10.98
CA ARG A 58 7.47 -6.15 -9.85
C ARG A 58 6.29 -5.87 -8.94
N PHE A 59 6.43 -6.25 -7.68
CA PHE A 59 5.53 -5.86 -6.60
C PHE A 59 6.20 -4.82 -5.72
N THR A 60 5.59 -3.64 -5.56
CA THR A 60 6.16 -2.54 -4.77
C THR A 60 5.22 -2.11 -3.66
N ILE A 61 5.77 -1.99 -2.44
CA ILE A 61 5.10 -1.40 -1.28
C ILE A 61 5.86 -0.12 -0.91
N MET A 62 5.24 1.04 -1.10
CA MET A 62 5.77 2.34 -0.66
C MET A 62 4.90 2.90 0.47
N ILE A 63 5.37 2.74 1.69
CA ILE A 63 4.63 3.09 2.91
C ILE A 63 5.62 3.63 3.95
N PRO A 64 5.38 4.80 4.56
CA PRO A 64 6.44 5.47 5.32
C PRO A 64 6.71 4.83 6.69
N TYR A 65 5.70 4.22 7.30
CA TYR A 65 5.78 3.70 8.67
C TYR A 65 5.53 2.21 8.72
N ILE A 66 6.40 1.54 9.49
CA ILE A 66 6.35 0.09 9.68
C ILE A 66 6.61 -0.29 11.14
N ASP A 67 5.84 -1.25 11.66
CA ASP A 67 6.07 -1.90 12.95
C ASP A 67 6.24 -3.42 12.79
N ARG A 68 6.42 -4.13 13.91
CA ARG A 68 6.59 -5.60 13.91
C ARG A 68 5.48 -6.34 13.16
N VAL A 69 4.23 -5.93 13.33
CA VAL A 69 3.07 -6.57 12.68
C VAL A 69 3.05 -6.23 11.19
N GLY A 70 3.38 -4.98 10.86
CA GLY A 70 3.54 -4.53 9.47
C GLY A 70 4.67 -5.22 8.72
N ALA A 71 5.81 -5.45 9.37
CA ALA A 71 6.94 -6.16 8.79
C ALA A 71 6.58 -7.62 8.49
N ALA A 72 5.92 -8.31 9.42
CA ALA A 72 5.40 -9.66 9.16
C ALA A 72 4.40 -9.66 7.99
N TRP A 73 3.54 -8.64 7.92
CA TRP A 73 2.57 -8.51 6.85
C TRP A 73 3.22 -8.22 5.48
N ALA A 74 4.21 -7.34 5.41
CA ALA A 74 4.96 -7.07 4.19
C ALA A 74 5.69 -8.34 3.71
N ALA A 75 6.32 -9.08 4.63
CA ALA A 75 6.95 -10.36 4.32
C ALA A 75 5.95 -11.37 3.73
N GLU A 76 4.78 -11.54 4.34
CA GLU A 76 3.72 -12.41 3.81
C GLU A 76 3.34 -12.03 2.38
N LEU A 77 3.17 -10.73 2.08
CA LEU A 77 2.83 -10.27 0.74
C LEU A 77 3.97 -10.53 -0.28
N PHE A 78 5.22 -10.34 0.11
CA PHE A 78 6.40 -10.62 -0.73
C PHE A 78 6.69 -12.11 -0.92
N GLU A 79 6.25 -12.96 -0.01
CA GLU A 79 6.44 -14.41 -0.11
C GLU A 79 5.39 -15.08 -1.00
N VAL A 80 4.17 -14.52 -1.07
CA VAL A 80 3.08 -15.08 -1.89
C VAL A 80 3.04 -14.53 -3.32
N THR A 81 3.78 -13.47 -3.62
CA THR A 81 3.82 -12.89 -4.97
C THR A 81 4.72 -13.70 -5.89
N GLU A 82 4.34 -13.81 -7.17
CA GLU A 82 5.16 -14.43 -8.22
C GLU A 82 6.17 -13.44 -8.83
N ALA A 83 6.10 -12.15 -8.44
CA ALA A 83 6.98 -11.12 -8.96
C ALA A 83 8.46 -11.37 -8.61
N SER A 84 9.34 -11.31 -9.62
CA SER A 84 10.78 -11.41 -9.42
C SER A 84 11.36 -10.23 -8.67
N GLU A 85 10.79 -9.03 -8.84
CA GLU A 85 11.18 -7.82 -8.12
C GLU A 85 10.20 -7.50 -6.99
N ARG A 86 10.70 -7.37 -5.77
CA ARG A 86 9.92 -7.15 -4.54
C ARG A 86 10.51 -5.97 -3.79
N LEU A 87 9.92 -4.80 -3.97
CA LEU A 87 10.47 -3.53 -3.50
C LEU A 87 9.71 -3.05 -2.26
N LEU A 88 10.44 -2.77 -1.19
CA LEU A 88 9.92 -2.10 -0.01
C LEU A 88 10.54 -0.70 0.09
N VAL A 89 9.73 0.33 -0.14
CA VAL A 89 10.13 1.74 -0.03
C VAL A 89 9.62 2.28 1.30
N LEU A 90 10.54 2.65 2.18
CA LEU A 90 10.26 3.23 3.49
C LEU A 90 10.77 4.67 3.54
N ARG A 91 10.15 5.48 4.40
CA ARG A 91 10.68 6.81 4.73
C ARG A 91 11.99 6.71 5.50
N ASP A 92 12.12 5.71 6.36
CA ASP A 92 13.32 5.41 7.15
C ASP A 92 13.41 3.88 7.28
N ALA A 93 14.40 3.27 6.64
CA ALA A 93 14.55 1.82 6.61
C ALA A 93 14.99 1.26 7.97
N ARG A 94 15.58 2.08 8.85
CA ARG A 94 16.03 1.66 10.20
C ARG A 94 14.87 1.24 11.09
N GLN A 95 13.62 1.57 10.74
CA GLN A 95 12.43 1.07 11.43
C GLN A 95 12.38 -0.47 11.47
N LEU A 96 12.91 -1.15 10.45
CA LEU A 96 12.98 -2.61 10.40
C LEU A 96 13.83 -3.20 11.54
N ASN A 97 14.87 -2.48 11.99
CA ASN A 97 15.72 -2.91 13.11
C ASN A 97 14.92 -3.11 14.41
N THR A 98 13.86 -2.33 14.60
CA THR A 98 12.99 -2.40 15.78
C THR A 98 11.93 -3.52 15.68
N CYS A 99 11.78 -4.13 14.50
CA CYS A 99 10.78 -5.16 14.22
C CYS A 99 11.24 -6.59 14.59
N GLY A 100 12.50 -6.78 14.99
CA GLY A 100 13.06 -8.08 15.37
C GLY A 100 13.00 -9.10 14.23
N VAL A 101 12.60 -10.34 14.54
CA VAL A 101 12.51 -11.43 13.54
C VAL A 101 11.60 -11.08 12.37
N ALA A 102 10.53 -10.32 12.60
CA ALA A 102 9.63 -9.89 11.53
C ALA A 102 10.31 -8.90 10.57
N GLY A 103 11.17 -8.01 11.08
CA GLY A 103 11.98 -7.11 10.27
C GLY A 103 12.93 -7.89 9.36
N LYS A 104 13.69 -8.83 9.94
CA LYS A 104 14.61 -9.70 9.19
C LYS A 104 13.90 -10.54 8.12
N ARG A 105 12.69 -11.02 8.41
CA ARG A 105 11.87 -11.76 7.45
C ARG A 105 11.45 -10.87 6.28
N ALA A 106 11.03 -9.63 6.55
CA ALA A 106 10.70 -8.66 5.50
C ALA A 106 11.93 -8.31 4.64
N GLU A 107 13.09 -8.13 5.26
CA GLU A 107 14.37 -7.90 4.57
C GLU A 107 14.75 -9.06 3.66
N ALA A 108 14.59 -10.31 4.12
CA ALA A 108 14.88 -11.50 3.33
C ALA A 108 13.87 -11.74 2.19
N ALA A 109 12.61 -11.34 2.39
CA ALA A 109 11.55 -11.50 1.40
C ALA A 109 11.58 -10.41 0.31
N ALA A 110 12.03 -9.20 0.64
CA ALA A 110 12.23 -8.13 -0.33
C ALA A 110 13.50 -8.38 -1.17
N THR A 111 13.45 -8.08 -2.47
CA THR A 111 14.67 -8.05 -3.30
C THR A 111 15.42 -6.74 -3.15
N GLN A 112 14.71 -5.66 -2.79
CA GLN A 112 15.31 -4.36 -2.55
C GLN A 112 14.52 -3.60 -1.47
N ILE A 113 15.26 -3.03 -0.51
CA ILE A 113 14.72 -2.04 0.42
C ILE A 113 15.29 -0.67 0.03
N ILE A 114 14.40 0.30 -0.08
CA ILE A 114 14.73 1.69 -0.44
C ILE A 114 14.43 2.56 0.76
N ASP A 115 15.46 3.25 1.25
CA ASP A 115 15.34 4.30 2.25
C ASP A 115 15.24 5.65 1.54
N TYR A 116 14.03 6.22 1.50
CA TYR A 116 13.81 7.50 0.83
C TYR A 116 14.35 8.69 1.62
N GLY A 117 14.29 8.64 2.96
CA GLY A 117 14.75 9.73 3.81
C GLY A 117 16.28 9.82 3.86
N GLY A 118 16.97 8.71 3.58
CA GLY A 118 18.43 8.66 3.58
C GLY A 118 19.06 9.09 4.91
N ALA A 119 20.33 9.50 4.87
CA ALA A 119 21.07 9.96 6.05
C ALA A 119 20.83 11.45 6.39
N ASP A 120 20.27 12.23 5.46
CA ASP A 120 20.10 13.68 5.59
C ASP A 120 18.61 14.04 5.79
N THR A 121 18.25 14.32 7.04
CA THR A 121 16.87 14.62 7.45
C THR A 121 16.38 16.00 6.99
N SER A 122 17.21 16.77 6.27
CA SER A 122 16.81 18.02 5.61
C SER A 122 16.18 17.81 4.23
N CYS A 123 16.21 16.58 3.70
CA CYS A 123 15.64 16.21 2.40
C CYS A 123 14.12 15.95 2.43
N GLU A 124 13.53 15.94 1.24
CA GLU A 124 12.13 15.63 0.97
C GLU A 124 11.67 14.33 1.66
N THR A 125 10.40 14.29 2.07
CA THR A 125 9.78 13.12 2.72
C THR A 125 8.48 12.76 2.01
N PHE A 126 8.01 11.53 2.15
CA PHE A 126 6.71 11.12 1.63
C PHE A 126 5.74 10.72 2.74
N HIS A 127 4.46 11.02 2.51
CA HIS A 127 3.35 10.53 3.34
C HIS A 127 2.38 9.64 2.57
N ALA A 128 2.59 9.45 1.26
CA ALA A 128 1.78 8.55 0.45
C ALA A 128 1.91 7.09 0.92
N LYS A 129 0.84 6.31 0.76
CA LYS A 129 0.85 4.86 0.97
C LYS A 129 0.33 4.21 -0.30
N ILE A 130 1.23 3.54 -1.00
CA ILE A 130 0.96 2.97 -2.30
C ILE A 130 1.43 1.53 -2.29
N VAL A 131 0.59 0.64 -2.80
CA VAL A 131 0.96 -0.73 -3.15
C VAL A 131 0.70 -0.89 -4.63
N LEU A 132 1.70 -1.32 -5.40
CA LEU A 132 1.65 -1.39 -6.86
C LEU A 132 1.99 -2.80 -7.33
N ALA A 133 1.13 -3.35 -8.18
CA ALA A 133 1.37 -4.57 -8.93
C ALA A 133 1.72 -4.20 -10.37
N ASP A 134 3.00 -4.36 -10.71
CA ASP A 134 3.59 -4.03 -12.01
C ASP A 134 3.28 -2.59 -12.43
N GLY A 135 2.33 -2.42 -13.34
CA GLY A 135 1.68 -1.17 -13.72
C GLY A 135 0.20 -1.36 -14.02
N ILE A 136 -0.41 -2.44 -13.52
CA ILE A 136 -1.77 -2.87 -13.89
C ILE A 136 -2.81 -2.62 -12.80
N ALA A 137 -2.38 -2.66 -11.53
CA ALA A 137 -3.24 -2.45 -10.38
C ALA A 137 -2.48 -1.74 -9.27
N ALA A 138 -3.14 -0.85 -8.54
CA ALA A 138 -2.57 -0.18 -7.38
C ALA A 138 -3.58 0.06 -6.27
N TYR A 139 -3.11 0.08 -5.04
CA TYR A 139 -3.80 0.70 -3.91
C TYR A 139 -3.16 2.05 -3.64
N VAL A 140 -3.98 3.08 -3.45
CA VAL A 140 -3.57 4.40 -2.96
C VAL A 140 -4.48 4.79 -1.80
N GLY A 141 -3.93 5.04 -0.61
CA GLY A 141 -4.76 5.33 0.56
C GLY A 141 -3.98 5.72 1.82
N SER A 142 -4.62 5.53 2.97
CA SER A 142 -4.11 5.97 4.28
C SER A 142 -3.37 4.89 5.08
N ALA A 143 -3.65 3.61 4.82
CA ALA A 143 -3.11 2.50 5.60
C ALA A 143 -1.58 2.41 5.57
N ASN A 144 -0.95 2.50 6.74
CA ASN A 144 0.47 2.19 6.93
C ASN A 144 0.68 0.68 7.20
N LEU A 145 1.94 0.23 7.26
CA LEU A 145 2.31 -1.11 7.72
C LEU A 145 2.41 -1.11 9.25
N LEU A 146 1.30 -0.81 9.92
CA LEU A 146 1.23 -0.80 11.37
C LEU A 146 0.14 -1.77 11.84
N HIS A 147 0.31 -2.37 13.01
CA HIS A 147 -0.73 -3.15 13.69
C HIS A 147 -2.05 -2.39 13.70
N ARG A 148 -1.98 -1.11 14.11
CA ARG A 148 -3.15 -0.23 14.13
C ARG A 148 -3.78 0.01 12.76
N SER A 149 -3.01 0.21 11.71
CA SER A 149 -3.55 0.37 10.35
C SER A 149 -4.12 -0.95 9.78
N LYS A 150 -3.60 -2.09 10.24
CA LYS A 150 -4.07 -3.43 9.83
C LYS A 150 -5.39 -3.82 10.50
N SER A 151 -5.64 -3.39 11.74
CA SER A 151 -6.74 -3.95 12.53
C SER A 151 -7.54 -2.99 13.42
N THR A 152 -7.10 -1.75 13.65
CA THR A 152 -7.78 -0.87 14.64
C THR A 152 -8.18 0.51 14.14
N ASN A 153 -7.34 1.16 13.35
CA ASN A 153 -7.67 2.44 12.74
C ASN A 153 -8.71 2.24 11.64
N LEU A 154 -9.59 3.24 11.50
CA LEU A 154 -10.25 3.45 10.23
C LEU A 154 -9.20 3.89 9.21
N GLU A 155 -8.92 3.03 8.24
CA GLU A 155 -8.11 3.36 7.08
C GLU A 155 -9.02 3.36 5.85
N CYS A 156 -8.73 4.22 4.88
CA CYS A 156 -9.45 4.24 3.61
C CYS A 156 -8.47 4.43 2.43
N GLY A 157 -8.87 3.93 1.28
CA GLY A 157 -8.13 4.09 0.04
C GLY A 157 -8.90 3.56 -1.15
N MET A 158 -8.28 3.65 -2.31
CA MET A 158 -8.84 3.13 -3.56
C MET A 158 -7.94 2.02 -4.08
N LEU A 159 -8.55 0.87 -4.36
CA LEU A 159 -7.97 -0.13 -5.26
C LEU A 159 -8.35 0.28 -6.68
N ILE A 160 -7.35 0.55 -7.51
CA ILE A 160 -7.50 1.03 -8.88
C ILE A 160 -6.88 0.05 -9.87
N GLU A 161 -7.56 -0.17 -10.99
CA GLU A 161 -7.08 -0.96 -12.12
C GLU A 161 -7.32 -0.20 -13.44
N GLY A 162 -6.52 -0.52 -14.45
CA GLY A 162 -6.61 0.11 -15.79
C GLY A 162 -5.72 1.35 -15.95
N PRO A 163 -5.99 2.21 -16.95
CA PRO A 163 -5.03 3.23 -17.41
C PRO A 163 -4.57 4.24 -16.35
N ALA A 164 -5.37 4.47 -15.30
CA ALA A 164 -5.00 5.38 -14.21
C ALA A 164 -3.78 4.90 -13.41
N VAL A 165 -3.49 3.60 -13.41
CA VAL A 165 -2.34 3.02 -12.68
C VAL A 165 -1.01 3.46 -13.29
N SER A 166 -0.97 3.81 -14.57
CA SER A 166 0.25 4.27 -15.25
C SER A 166 0.86 5.51 -14.57
N ALA A 167 0.02 6.48 -14.16
CA ALA A 167 0.50 7.66 -13.44
C ALA A 167 1.09 7.31 -12.07
N VAL A 168 0.49 6.34 -11.36
CA VAL A 168 1.01 5.83 -10.09
C VAL A 168 2.35 5.14 -10.28
N LYS A 169 2.48 4.32 -11.32
CA LYS A 169 3.75 3.68 -11.68
C LYS A 169 4.84 4.70 -11.99
N VAL A 170 4.55 5.71 -12.80
CA VAL A 170 5.52 6.77 -13.14
C VAL A 170 6.04 7.49 -11.89
N LEU A 171 5.15 7.84 -10.96
CA LEU A 171 5.55 8.45 -9.69
C LEU A 171 6.46 7.54 -8.88
N LEU A 172 6.10 6.26 -8.73
CA LEU A 172 6.90 5.27 -8.00
C LEU A 172 8.28 5.04 -8.65
N ASP A 173 8.34 4.97 -9.99
CA ASP A 173 9.59 4.84 -10.73
C ASP A 173 10.51 6.05 -10.51
N ALA A 174 9.95 7.26 -10.45
CA ALA A 174 10.71 8.47 -10.12
C ALA A 174 11.28 8.43 -8.70
N VAL A 175 10.47 8.03 -7.71
CA VAL A 175 10.90 7.85 -6.31
C VAL A 175 12.01 6.80 -6.19
N ILE A 176 11.88 5.67 -6.88
CA ILE A 176 12.88 4.60 -6.85
C ILE A 176 14.18 5.06 -7.52
N THR A 177 14.10 5.84 -8.60
CA THR A 177 15.28 6.28 -9.34
C THR A 177 16.02 7.39 -8.60
N SER A 178 15.32 8.31 -7.92
CA SER A 178 15.93 9.42 -7.18
C SER A 178 16.77 8.99 -5.98
N THR A 179 16.57 7.76 -5.49
CA THR A 179 17.25 7.21 -4.31
C THR A 179 18.45 6.33 -4.65
N ARG A 180 18.72 6.07 -5.94
CA ARG A 180 19.85 5.23 -6.42
C ARG A 180 21.17 6.00 -6.60
N SER A 181 21.37 7.10 -5.86
CA SER A 181 22.57 7.96 -5.95
C SER A 181 23.76 7.39 -5.19
#